data_AF-A0A964MV37-F1
#
_entry.id   AF-A0A964MV37-F1
#
_cell.length_a   1.000
_cell.length_b   1.000
_cell.length_c   1.000
_cell.angle_alpha   90.00
_cell.angle_beta   90.00
_cell.angle_gamma   90.00
#
_symmetry.space_group_name_H-M   'P 1'
#
loop_
_entity.id
_entity.type
_entity.pdbx_description
1 polymer ?
#
loop_
_entity_poly.entity_id
_entity_poly.type
_entity_poly.pdbx_seq_one_letter_code
_entity_poly.pdbx_strand_id
1 'polypeptide(L)'
;MTLHRLSGFVLLLSMAGCAAQAQQVATPTPPPPGDAPLPTSIQWMTTSAEYPALTIQTYRIATTHVEAMARTRTAGAWAVVLDADDTVINNFPYQIGLARERATHTAERFTAWVRT
;
A
#
# COMPACT_ATOMS: atom_id res chain seq x y z
N MET A 1 -5.81 -42.70 49.68
CA MET A 1 -5.32 -41.52 50.43
C MET A 1 -3.93 -41.20 49.89
N THR A 2 -3.58 -40.05 49.34
CA THR A 2 -4.28 -38.80 49.03
C THR A 2 -3.39 -38.10 47.99
N LEU A 3 -3.91 -37.99 46.76
CA LEU A 3 -3.28 -37.37 45.60
C LEU A 3 -3.39 -35.83 45.72
N HIS A 4 -2.58 -35.17 46.56
CA HIS A 4 -2.72 -33.71 46.82
C HIS A 4 -1.40 -32.93 47.01
N ARG A 5 -0.21 -33.50 46.76
CA ARG A 5 1.07 -32.83 47.06
C ARG A 5 1.84 -32.25 45.86
N LEU A 6 1.23 -32.19 44.67
CA LEU A 6 1.86 -31.57 43.48
C LEU A 6 1.17 -30.29 42.98
N SER A 7 0.16 -29.76 43.69
CA SER A 7 -0.57 -28.57 43.24
C SER A 7 -0.07 -27.24 43.83
N GLY A 8 0.94 -27.26 44.71
CA GLY A 8 1.35 -26.06 45.46
C GLY A 8 2.47 -25.22 44.82
N PHE A 9 3.27 -25.79 43.89
CA PHE A 9 4.50 -25.12 43.43
C PHE A 9 4.45 -24.60 41.98
N VAL A 10 3.30 -24.71 41.31
CA VAL A 10 3.13 -24.18 39.94
C VAL A 10 2.40 -22.83 39.92
N LEU A 11 1.86 -22.36 41.04
CA LEU A 11 1.02 -21.15 41.10
C LEU A 11 1.72 -19.87 41.61
N LEU A 12 3.05 -19.83 41.64
CA LEU A 12 3.81 -18.66 42.13
C LEU A 12 4.87 -18.13 41.16
N LEU A 13 4.87 -18.60 39.91
CA LEU A 13 5.83 -18.18 38.88
C LEU A 13 5.16 -17.45 37.70
N SER A 14 4.17 -16.60 37.98
CA SER A 14 3.40 -15.89 36.95
C SER A 14 3.38 -14.37 37.10
N MET A 15 4.13 -13.78 38.04
CA MET A 15 4.13 -12.32 38.28
C MET A 15 5.53 -11.69 38.23
N ALA A 16 6.30 -12.00 37.20
CA ALA A 16 7.51 -11.24 36.85
C ALA A 16 7.50 -10.76 35.38
N GLY A 17 6.30 -10.59 34.81
CA GLY A 17 6.12 -10.05 33.47
C GLY A 17 5.77 -8.56 33.52
N CYS A 18 6.59 -7.75 32.85
CA CYS A 18 6.40 -6.33 32.56
C CYS A 18 6.77 -5.33 33.66
N ALA A 19 8.06 -5.25 33.99
CA ALA A 19 8.65 -3.93 34.15
C ALA A 19 8.81 -3.34 32.75
N ALA A 20 8.03 -2.29 32.42
CA ALA A 20 8.22 -1.53 31.20
C ALA A 20 9.55 -0.77 31.30
N GLN A 21 10.62 -1.37 30.79
CA GLN A 21 11.88 -0.66 30.61
C GLN A 21 11.63 0.38 29.52
N ALA A 22 11.57 1.66 29.90
CA ALA A 22 11.51 2.77 28.97
C ALA A 22 12.82 2.76 28.17
N GLN A 23 12.84 2.01 27.08
CA GLN A 23 13.95 2.00 26.15
C GLN A 23 13.94 3.39 25.51
N GLN A 24 14.94 4.20 25.83
CA GLN A 24 15.20 5.44 25.11
C GLN A 24 15.41 5.06 23.66
N VAL A 25 14.37 5.23 22.85
CA VAL A 25 14.48 5.17 21.40
C VAL A 25 15.30 6.38 21.03
N ALA A 26 16.59 6.19 20.82
CA ALA A 26 17.42 7.19 20.17
C ALA A 26 16.73 7.56 18.85
N THR A 27 16.44 8.84 18.64
CA THR A 27 15.93 9.31 17.35
C THR A 27 16.95 8.91 16.28
N PRO A 28 16.63 7.98 15.37
CA PRO A 28 17.56 7.60 14.34
C PRO A 28 17.78 8.80 13.43
N THR A 29 19.05 9.13 13.16
CA THR A 29 19.40 10.07 12.10
C THR A 29 18.74 9.56 10.81
N PRO A 30 17.93 10.37 10.11
CA PRO A 30 17.29 9.90 8.90
C PRO A 30 18.37 9.47 7.90
N PRO A 31 18.18 8.33 7.19
CA PRO A 31 19.14 7.88 6.20
C PRO A 31 19.38 8.97 5.14
N PRO A 32 20.49 8.93 4.39
CA PRO A 32 20.63 9.81 3.24
C PRO A 32 19.47 9.63 2.25
N PRO A 33 19.11 10.67 1.47
CA PRO A 33 18.16 10.55 0.37
C PRO A 33 18.58 9.41 -0.58
N GLY A 34 17.63 8.58 -0.99
CA GLY A 34 17.88 7.39 -1.82
C GLY A 34 17.88 6.05 -1.08
N ASP A 35 18.32 6.02 0.18
CA ASP A 35 18.43 4.77 0.98
C ASP A 35 17.24 4.53 1.94
N ALA A 36 16.35 5.52 2.05
CA ALA A 36 15.14 5.38 2.86
C ALA A 36 14.16 4.40 2.21
N PRO A 37 13.52 3.50 2.98
CA PRO A 37 12.41 2.71 2.48
C PRO A 37 11.30 3.60 1.91
N LEU A 38 10.70 3.17 0.80
CA LEU A 38 9.56 3.89 0.21
C LEU A 38 8.37 3.92 1.20
N PRO A 39 7.48 4.92 1.12
CA PRO A 39 6.20 4.88 1.84
C PRO A 39 5.46 3.56 1.59
N THR A 40 4.80 3.03 2.63
CA THR A 40 4.08 1.75 2.55
C THR A 40 3.01 1.74 1.46
N SER A 41 2.40 2.89 1.17
CA SER A 41 1.47 3.07 0.05
C SER A 41 2.14 2.81 -1.31
N ILE A 42 3.31 3.39 -1.55
CA ILE A 42 4.08 3.17 -2.78
C ILE A 42 4.55 1.72 -2.86
N GLN A 43 5.01 1.14 -1.74
CA GLN A 43 5.37 -0.28 -1.71
C GLN A 43 4.19 -1.17 -2.09
N TRP A 44 3.01 -0.95 -1.50
CA TRP A 44 1.83 -1.74 -1.84
C TRP A 44 1.47 -1.63 -3.33
N MET A 45 1.43 -0.42 -3.90
CA MET A 45 1.12 -0.23 -5.32
C MET A 45 2.15 -0.86 -6.26
N THR A 46 3.42 -0.93 -5.85
CA THR A 46 4.53 -1.30 -6.76
C THR A 46 5.06 -2.72 -6.56
N THR A 47 4.82 -3.33 -5.40
CA THR A 47 5.38 -4.64 -5.04
C THR A 47 4.34 -5.66 -4.61
N SER A 48 3.10 -5.26 -4.30
CA SER A 48 2.05 -6.22 -3.90
C SER A 48 1.58 -7.04 -5.11
N ALA A 49 1.13 -8.27 -4.87
CA ALA A 49 0.41 -9.05 -5.88
C ALA A 49 -1.05 -8.58 -6.00
N GLU A 50 -1.56 -7.94 -4.95
CA GLU A 50 -2.93 -7.48 -4.79
C GLU A 50 -3.25 -6.32 -5.74
N TYR A 51 -2.35 -5.34 -5.90
CA TYR A 51 -2.60 -4.20 -6.80
C TYR A 51 -2.87 -4.61 -8.27
N PRO A 52 -2.02 -5.43 -8.93
CA PRO A 52 -2.33 -5.89 -10.29
C PRO A 52 -3.57 -6.78 -10.33
N ALA A 53 -3.81 -7.61 -9.30
CA ALA A 53 -5.02 -8.43 -9.23
C ALA A 53 -6.30 -7.58 -9.16
N LEU A 54 -6.31 -6.52 -8.36
CA LEU A 54 -7.42 -5.57 -8.26
C LEU A 54 -7.65 -4.80 -9.55
N THR A 55 -6.57 -4.38 -10.22
CA THR A 55 -6.65 -3.71 -11.53
C THR A 55 -7.31 -4.63 -12.56
N ILE A 56 -6.83 -5.87 -12.67
CA ILE A 56 -7.40 -6.88 -13.57
C ILE A 56 -8.86 -7.17 -13.25
N GLN A 57 -9.19 -7.37 -11.96
CA GLN A 57 -10.56 -7.61 -11.53
C GLN A 57 -11.49 -6.45 -11.91
N THR A 58 -11.05 -5.21 -11.66
CA THR A 58 -11.82 -4.01 -11.95
C THR A 58 -12.11 -3.89 -13.44
N TYR A 59 -11.10 -4.05 -14.29
CA TYR A 59 -11.31 -3.99 -15.75
C TYR A 59 -12.15 -5.14 -16.27
N ARG A 60 -12.06 -6.35 -15.72
CA ARG A 60 -12.95 -7.47 -16.10
C ARG A 60 -14.42 -7.18 -15.77
N ILE A 61 -14.69 -6.62 -14.60
CA ILE A 61 -16.04 -6.21 -14.18
C ILE A 61 -16.55 -5.09 -15.10
N ALA A 62 -15.73 -4.06 -15.33
CA ALA A 62 -16.08 -2.95 -16.22
C ALA A 62 -16.39 -3.43 -17.64
N THR A 63 -15.55 -4.30 -18.21
CA THR A 63 -15.78 -4.89 -19.54
C THR A 63 -17.09 -5.66 -19.59
N THR A 64 -17.36 -6.52 -18.61
CA THR A 64 -18.62 -7.28 -18.56
C THR A 64 -19.84 -6.34 -18.55
N HIS A 65 -19.76 -5.25 -17.78
CA HIS A 65 -20.82 -4.25 -17.72
C HIS A 65 -21.00 -3.49 -19.04
N VAL A 66 -19.90 -3.00 -19.61
CA VAL A 66 -19.90 -2.26 -20.88
C VAL A 66 -20.44 -3.12 -22.02
N GLU A 67 -20.02 -4.37 -22.12
CA GLU A 67 -20.53 -5.31 -23.14
C GLU A 67 -22.03 -5.58 -22.98
N ALA A 68 -22.52 -5.71 -21.74
CA ALA A 68 -23.95 -5.86 -21.49
C ALA A 68 -24.75 -4.64 -21.92
N MET A 69 -24.22 -3.46 -21.61
CA MET A 69 -24.84 -2.17 -21.92
C MET A 69 -24.77 -1.81 -23.41
N ALA A 70 -23.73 -2.24 -24.11
CA ALA A 70 -23.54 -2.00 -25.54
C ALA A 70 -24.57 -2.76 -26.39
N ARG A 71 -24.99 -3.97 -25.95
CA ARG A 71 -25.99 -4.78 -26.67
C ARG A 71 -27.36 -4.11 -26.81
N THR A 72 -27.70 -3.18 -25.92
CA THR A 72 -29.01 -2.49 -25.90
C THR A 72 -28.94 -1.05 -26.39
N ARG A 73 -27.73 -0.55 -26.71
CA ARG A 73 -27.52 0.84 -27.14
C ARG A 73 -27.28 0.93 -28.64
N THR A 74 -27.73 2.03 -29.23
CA THR A 74 -27.41 2.36 -30.63
C THR A 74 -25.91 2.52 -30.80
N ALA A 75 -25.36 1.91 -31.85
CA ALA A 75 -23.95 2.02 -32.18
C ALA A 75 -23.55 3.50 -32.36
N GLY A 76 -22.42 3.91 -31.78
CA GLY A 76 -21.92 5.29 -31.82
C GLY A 76 -22.66 6.29 -30.92
N ALA A 77 -23.71 5.88 -30.20
CA ALA A 77 -24.47 6.76 -29.31
C ALA A 77 -24.01 6.68 -27.84
N TRP A 78 -22.86 6.06 -27.57
CA TRP A 78 -22.34 5.88 -26.22
C TRP A 78 -20.81 5.89 -26.20
N ALA A 79 -20.27 6.18 -25.02
CA ALA A 79 -18.84 6.22 -24.76
C ALA A 79 -18.54 5.66 -23.36
N VAL A 80 -17.27 5.29 -23.14
CA VAL A 80 -16.71 5.01 -21.82
C VAL A 80 -15.76 6.15 -21.50
N VAL A 81 -15.84 6.68 -20.27
CA VAL A 81 -14.92 7.69 -19.76
C VAL A 81 -14.02 7.00 -18.73
N LEU A 82 -12.71 7.18 -18.87
CA LEU A 82 -11.72 6.72 -17.92
C LEU A 82 -10.87 7.91 -17.48
N ASP A 83 -10.48 7.90 -16.22
CA ASP A 83 -9.37 8.74 -15.78
C ASP A 83 -8.04 8.22 -16.37
N ALA A 84 -7.03 9.08 -16.44
CA ALA A 84 -5.73 8.76 -17.01
C ALA A 84 -4.77 8.21 -15.95
N ASP A 85 -4.46 9.04 -14.96
CA ASP A 85 -3.39 8.84 -14.00
C ASP A 85 -3.73 7.73 -13.01
N ASP A 86 -2.86 6.73 -12.90
CA ASP A 86 -3.01 5.52 -12.07
C ASP A 86 -4.29 4.70 -12.32
N THR A 87 -5.00 5.01 -13.42
CA THR A 87 -6.16 4.27 -13.93
C THR A 87 -5.79 3.53 -15.22
N VAL A 88 -5.28 4.22 -16.23
CA VAL A 88 -4.74 3.63 -17.47
C VAL A 88 -3.23 3.80 -17.61
N ILE A 89 -2.66 4.88 -17.05
CA ILE A 89 -1.22 5.18 -17.10
C ILE A 89 -0.65 5.03 -15.70
N ASN A 90 0.46 4.28 -15.57
CA ASN A 90 1.14 4.10 -14.30
C ASN A 90 2.10 5.28 -14.02
N ASN A 91 1.74 6.12 -13.04
CA ASN A 91 2.56 7.27 -12.62
C ASN A 91 3.41 6.98 -11.36
N PHE A 92 3.45 5.75 -10.85
CA PHE A 92 4.29 5.39 -9.70
C PHE A 92 5.79 5.68 -9.87
N PRO A 93 6.40 5.61 -11.07
CA PRO A 93 7.79 6.04 -11.23
C PRO A 93 8.05 7.49 -10.78
N TYR A 94 7.10 8.41 -11.04
CA TYR A 94 7.17 9.79 -10.56
C TYR A 94 7.10 9.84 -9.02
N GLN A 95 6.16 9.10 -8.41
CA GLN A 95 6.00 9.05 -6.96
C GLN A 95 7.22 8.44 -6.25
N ILE A 96 7.84 7.42 -6.85
CA ILE A 96 9.10 6.82 -6.37
C ILE A 96 10.22 7.85 -6.41
N GLY A 97 10.32 8.64 -7.49
CA GLY A 97 11.30 9.72 -7.61
C GLY A 97 11.15 10.76 -6.50
N LEU A 98 9.94 11.26 -6.29
CA LEU A 98 9.64 12.21 -5.19
C LEU A 98 10.02 11.64 -3.82
N ALA A 99 9.67 10.38 -3.55
CA ALA A 99 9.98 9.72 -2.29
C ALA A 99 11.50 9.60 -2.05
N ARG A 100 12.27 9.22 -3.08
CA ARG A 100 13.74 9.08 -3.01
C ARG A 100 14.43 10.43 -2.79
N GLU A 101 13.95 11.46 -3.48
CA GLU A 101 14.48 12.83 -3.38
C GLU A 101 14.01 13.58 -2.12
N ARG A 102 13.05 13.02 -1.37
CA ARG A 102 12.31 13.74 -0.30
C ARG A 102 11.69 15.04 -0.80
N ALA A 103 11.28 15.05 -2.07
CA ALA A 103 10.65 16.19 -2.70
C ALA A 103 9.13 16.10 -2.55
N THR A 104 8.48 17.25 -2.66
CA THR A 104 7.03 17.34 -2.78
C THR A 104 6.63 17.49 -4.24
N HIS A 105 5.41 17.06 -4.56
CA HIS A 105 4.81 17.31 -5.86
C HIS A 105 4.72 18.81 -6.13
N THR A 106 5.05 19.21 -7.36
CA THR A 106 4.67 20.51 -7.94
C THR A 106 4.25 20.31 -9.40
N ALA A 107 3.41 21.22 -9.91
CA ALA A 107 2.94 21.16 -11.29
C ALA A 107 4.10 21.26 -12.29
N GLU A 108 5.12 22.07 -11.99
CA GLU A 108 6.31 22.24 -12.84
C GLU A 108 7.13 20.96 -12.90
N ARG A 109 7.36 20.32 -11.75
CA ARG A 109 8.09 19.03 -11.69
C ARG A 109 7.34 17.94 -12.44
N PHE A 110 6.03 17.85 -12.26
CA PHE A 110 5.21 16.87 -12.97
C PHE A 110 5.21 17.15 -14.47
N THR A 111 5.06 18.41 -14.88
CA THR A 111 5.14 18.81 -16.30
C THR A 111 6.49 18.47 -16.92
N ALA A 112 7.59 18.65 -16.19
CA ALA A 112 8.92 18.27 -16.64
C ALA A 112 9.03 16.75 -16.80
N TRP A 113 8.49 15.98 -15.85
CA TRP A 113 8.48 14.51 -15.89
C TRP A 113 7.64 13.95 -17.05
N VAL A 114 6.44 14.49 -17.29
CA VAL A 114 5.59 14.06 -18.43
C VAL A 114 6.28 14.28 -19.79
N ARG A 115 7.28 15.18 -19.86
CA ARG A 115 8.04 15.48 -21.09
C ARG A 115 9.32 14.66 -21.25
N THR A 116 9.65 13.77 -20.32
CA THR A 116 10.80 12.86 -20.45
C THR A 116 10.46 11.67 -21.32
#